data_AF-A0A8P4KC12-F1
#
_entry.id   AF-A0A8P4KC12-F1
#
_cell.length_a   1.000
_cell.length_b   1.000
_cell.length_c   1.000
_cell.angle_alpha   90.00
_cell.angle_beta   90.00
_cell.angle_gamma   90.00
#
_symmetry.space_group_name_H-M   'P 1'
#
loop_
_entity.id
_entity.type
_entity.pdbx_description
1 polymer ?
#
loop_
_entity_poly.entity_id
_entity_poly.type
_entity_poly.pdbx_seq_one_letter_code
_entity_poly.pdbx_strand_id
1 'polypeptide(L)'
;MSNVANTEDVRISDNQGKVGANNAIDVKGGLGKNTELSNTTGITVIGKNTDTARIGADNSYDLKDGSRIGNTAGVTVGNNSGAIGAGNRVNIS
;
A
#
# COMPACT_ATOMS: atom_id res chain seq x y z
N MET A 1 -9.36 -14.39 -8.46
CA MET A 1 -8.38 -13.72 -7.59
C MET A 1 -9.08 -12.51 -7.02
N SER A 2 -9.12 -12.35 -5.71
CA SER A 2 -9.78 -11.19 -5.09
C SER A 2 -8.75 -10.09 -4.87
N ASN A 3 -9.09 -8.86 -5.26
CA ASN A 3 -8.28 -7.67 -5.03
C ASN A 3 -8.85 -6.93 -3.82
N VAL A 4 -8.06 -6.79 -2.76
CA VAL A 4 -8.52 -6.19 -1.50
C VAL A 4 -7.63 -5.02 -1.15
N ALA A 5 -8.24 -3.86 -0.90
CA ALA A 5 -7.56 -2.64 -0.46
C ALA A 5 -6.46 -2.13 -1.42
N ASN A 6 -6.56 -2.45 -2.72
CA ASN A 6 -5.68 -1.89 -3.73
C ASN A 6 -5.96 -0.39 -3.90
N THR A 7 -4.89 0.37 -4.14
CA THR A 7 -4.93 1.78 -4.49
C THR A 7 -4.22 1.94 -5.83
N GLU A 8 -4.95 2.37 -6.85
CA GLU A 8 -4.46 2.41 -8.24
C GLU A 8 -4.81 3.75 -8.89
N ASP A 9 -3.95 4.24 -9.79
CA ASP A 9 -4.17 5.41 -10.65
C ASP A 9 -4.56 6.72 -9.93
N VAL A 10 -3.89 7.01 -8.81
CA VAL A 10 -4.14 8.22 -8.02
C VAL A 10 -3.26 9.38 -8.49
N ARG A 11 -3.86 10.54 -8.78
CA ARG A 11 -3.14 11.79 -9.06
C ARG A 11 -3.41 12.82 -7.97
N ILE A 12 -2.34 13.36 -7.38
CA ILE A 12 -2.40 14.32 -6.28
C ILE A 12 -1.47 15.49 -6.61
N SER A 13 -1.89 16.71 -6.24
CA SER A 13 -1.01 17.88 -6.26
C SER A 13 -0.02 17.79 -5.09
N ASP A 14 -0.36 18.26 -3.90
CA ASP A 14 0.45 18.05 -2.69
C ASP A 14 -0.18 16.98 -1.80
N ASN A 15 0.64 16.04 -1.32
CA ASN A 15 0.19 15.03 -0.37
C ASN A 15 0.72 15.34 1.03
N GLN A 16 -0.21 15.55 1.97
CA GLN A 16 0.05 15.65 3.41
C GLN A 16 -0.56 14.49 4.21
N GLY A 17 -1.31 13.63 3.52
CA GLY A 17 -2.13 12.57 4.11
C GLY A 17 -1.61 11.17 3.75
N LYS A 18 -2.55 10.23 3.64
CA LYS A 18 -2.27 8.79 3.45
C LYS A 18 -2.88 8.30 2.14
N VAL A 19 -2.09 7.63 1.31
CA VAL A 19 -2.52 7.03 0.04
C VAL A 19 -2.12 5.57 0.05
N GLY A 20 -3.08 4.64 0.09
CA GLY A 20 -2.77 3.20 0.20
C GLY A 20 -1.90 2.85 1.43
N ALA A 21 -1.95 3.67 2.48
CA ALA A 21 -1.07 3.58 3.65
C ALA A 21 -1.88 3.34 4.94
N ASN A 22 -1.23 2.76 5.95
CA ASN A 22 -1.81 2.39 7.24
C ASN A 22 -2.99 1.40 7.16
N ASN A 23 -3.03 0.57 6.12
CA ASN A 23 -4.01 -0.50 6.03
C ASN A 23 -3.62 -1.64 6.97
N ALA A 24 -4.57 -2.13 7.76
CA ALA A 24 -4.43 -3.35 8.53
C ALA A 24 -5.36 -4.39 7.94
N ILE A 25 -4.79 -5.47 7.40
CA ILE A 25 -5.56 -6.53 6.74
C ILE A 25 -5.29 -7.85 7.45
N ASP A 26 -6.33 -8.40 8.07
CA ASP A 26 -6.36 -9.75 8.60
C ASP A 26 -7.04 -10.66 7.58
N VAL A 27 -6.26 -11.52 6.93
CA VAL A 27 -6.80 -12.52 6.00
C VAL A 27 -6.94 -13.85 6.74
N LYS A 28 -8.14 -14.07 7.27
CA LYS A 28 -8.55 -15.39 7.78
C LYS A 28 -8.87 -16.28 6.58
N GLY A 29 -7.90 -17.11 6.21
CA GLY A 29 -7.94 -17.95 5.01
C GLY A 29 -9.22 -18.79 4.89
N GLY A 30 -9.82 -18.74 3.71
CA GLY A 30 -10.56 -19.86 3.15
C GLY A 30 -9.60 -20.60 2.21
N LEU A 31 -9.30 -21.87 2.51
CA LEU A 31 -8.34 -22.72 1.80
C LEU A 31 -8.42 -22.52 0.27
N GLY A 32 -7.33 -22.03 -0.35
CA GLY A 32 -7.15 -22.05 -1.81
C GLY A 32 -7.49 -20.77 -2.60
N LYS A 33 -7.73 -19.61 -1.96
CA LYS A 33 -7.95 -18.35 -2.69
C LYS A 33 -6.70 -17.48 -2.69
N ASN A 34 -6.00 -17.45 -3.83
CA ASN A 34 -5.03 -16.40 -4.12
C ASN A 34 -5.73 -15.03 -4.03
N THR A 35 -5.34 -14.24 -3.04
CA THR A 35 -5.82 -12.88 -2.82
C THR A 35 -4.64 -11.95 -2.98
N GLU A 36 -4.79 -10.91 -3.81
CA GLU A 36 -3.83 -9.82 -3.91
C GLU A 36 -4.25 -8.73 -2.95
N LEU A 37 -3.35 -8.40 -2.01
CA LEU A 37 -3.66 -7.52 -0.90
C LEU A 37 -2.90 -6.22 -1.02
N SER A 38 -3.60 -5.10 -1.15
CA SER A 38 -3.05 -3.77 -0.93
C SER A 38 -1.93 -3.40 -1.91
N ASN A 39 -2.10 -3.75 -3.19
CA ASN A 39 -1.27 -3.18 -4.25
C ASN A 39 -1.44 -1.66 -4.26
N THR A 40 -0.33 -0.92 -4.20
CA THR A 40 -0.34 0.54 -4.38
C THR A 40 0.39 0.86 -5.67
N THR A 41 -0.34 1.13 -6.75
CA THR A 41 0.28 1.33 -8.07
C THR A 41 -0.20 2.58 -8.80
N GLY A 42 0.61 3.09 -9.74
CA GLY A 42 0.20 4.20 -10.60
C GLY A 42 -0.03 5.53 -9.86
N ILE A 43 0.67 5.75 -8.74
CA ILE A 43 0.49 6.95 -7.93
C ILE A 43 1.36 8.08 -8.50
N THR A 44 0.76 9.20 -8.85
CA THR A 44 1.48 10.42 -9.27
C THR A 44 1.21 11.55 -8.28
N VAL A 45 2.25 12.00 -7.58
CA VAL A 45 2.23 13.21 -6.77
C VAL A 45 3.06 14.27 -7.48
N ILE A 46 2.37 15.26 -8.06
CA ILE A 46 2.99 16.29 -8.92
C ILE A 46 3.75 17.31 -8.08
N GLY A 47 3.23 17.64 -6.90
CA GLY A 47 3.82 18.53 -5.92
C GLY A 47 4.69 17.77 -4.91
N LYS A 48 4.49 18.06 -3.63
CA LYS A 48 5.28 17.51 -2.52
C LYS A 48 4.54 16.40 -1.78
N ASN A 49 5.22 15.28 -1.54
CA ASN A 49 4.87 14.33 -0.48
C ASN A 49 5.58 14.78 0.80
N THR A 50 4.84 15.39 1.74
CA THR A 50 5.42 15.99 2.94
C THR A 50 5.92 14.92 3.92
N ASP A 51 6.72 15.32 4.90
CA ASP A 51 7.26 14.48 5.98
C ASP A 51 6.20 13.66 6.74
N THR A 52 5.01 14.20 6.91
CA THR A 52 3.86 13.51 7.50
C THR A 52 3.16 12.55 6.54
N ALA A 53 3.40 12.69 5.24
CA ALA A 53 2.67 11.98 4.22
C ALA A 53 3.17 10.53 4.06
N ARG A 54 2.24 9.64 3.71
CA ARG A 54 2.48 8.20 3.57
C ARG A 54 1.85 7.69 2.28
N ILE A 55 2.63 7.01 1.45
CA ILE A 55 2.15 6.35 0.22
C ILE A 55 2.54 4.88 0.29
N GLY A 56 1.57 3.96 0.27
CA GLY A 56 1.86 2.52 0.33
C GLY A 56 2.66 2.10 1.58
N ALA A 57 2.65 2.91 2.64
CA ALA A 57 3.53 2.80 3.80
C ALA A 57 2.74 2.42 5.06
N ASP A 58 3.44 1.88 6.05
CA ASP A 58 2.92 1.51 7.37
C ASP A 58 1.72 0.54 7.33
N ASN A 59 1.61 -0.28 6.28
CA ASN A 59 0.59 -1.32 6.16
C ASN A 59 0.98 -2.56 6.99
N SER A 60 -0.02 -3.23 7.58
CA SER A 60 0.17 -4.45 8.36
C SER A 60 -0.67 -5.58 7.80
N TYR A 61 -0.04 -6.71 7.53
CA TYR A 61 -0.67 -7.89 6.95
C TYR A 61 -0.44 -9.10 7.85
N ASP A 62 -1.51 -9.70 8.34
CA ASP A 62 -1.49 -11.00 9.02
C ASP A 62 -2.02 -12.06 8.05
N LEU A 63 -1.14 -12.93 7.57
CA LEU A 63 -1.46 -13.97 6.61
C LEU A 63 -1.39 -15.34 7.25
N LYS A 64 -2.45 -16.13 7.06
CA LYS A 64 -2.55 -17.53 7.50
C LYS A 64 -2.45 -18.54 6.36
N ASP A 65 -2.20 -18.08 5.13
CA ASP A 65 -2.14 -18.90 3.92
C ASP A 65 -1.20 -18.30 2.85
N GLY A 66 -1.16 -18.91 1.66
CA GLY A 66 -0.33 -18.52 0.51
C GLY A 66 -0.75 -17.23 -0.22
N SER A 67 -1.43 -16.31 0.47
CA SER A 67 -1.81 -14.99 -0.05
C SER A 67 -0.60 -14.16 -0.50
N ARG A 68 -0.78 -13.33 -1.54
CA ARG A 68 0.27 -12.46 -2.06
C ARG A 68 0.06 -11.04 -1.55
N ILE A 69 1.08 -10.50 -0.90
CA ILE A 69 1.09 -9.10 -0.46
C ILE A 69 1.45 -8.23 -1.63
N GLY A 70 0.65 -7.20 -1.80
CA GLY A 70 0.73 -6.26 -2.89
C GLY A 70 1.93 -5.35 -2.77
N ASN A 71 2.42 -4.94 -3.93
CA ASN A 71 3.63 -4.15 -4.05
C ASN A 71 3.29 -2.66 -4.12
N THR A 72 4.21 -1.80 -3.68
CA THR A 72 4.15 -0.37 -4.01
C THR A 72 4.99 -0.13 -5.25
N ALA A 73 4.36 0.14 -6.39
CA ALA A 73 5.04 0.23 -7.69
C ALA A 73 4.53 1.38 -8.55
N GLY A 74 5.33 1.88 -9.48
CA GLY A 74 4.90 2.97 -10.38
C GLY A 74 4.50 4.25 -9.65
N VAL A 75 5.18 4.56 -8.54
CA VAL A 75 4.98 5.80 -7.79
C VAL A 75 5.93 6.87 -8.33
N THR A 76 5.38 7.97 -8.82
CA THR A 76 6.11 9.17 -9.25
C THR A 76 5.83 10.30 -8.28
N VAL A 77 6.87 10.88 -7.68
CA VAL A 77 6.74 12.01 -6.75
C VAL A 77 7.73 13.11 -7.14
N GLY A 78 7.26 14.35 -7.24
CA GLY A 78 8.12 15.51 -7.50
C GLY A 78 9.14 15.74 -6.39
N ASN A 79 8.67 16.03 -5.17
CA ASN A 79 9.53 16.15 -3.99
C ASN A 79 9.02 15.26 -2.85
N ASN A 80 9.86 14.35 -2.36
CA ASN A 80 9.52 13.41 -1.31
C ASN A 80 10.28 13.71 -0.01
N SER A 81 9.57 14.24 1.00
CA SER A 81 10.05 14.30 2.38
C SER A 81 9.37 13.25 3.27
N GLY A 82 8.26 12.66 2.81
CA GLY A 82 7.51 11.62 3.50
C GLY A 82 7.97 10.19 3.21
N ALA A 83 7.13 9.24 3.57
CA ALA A 83 7.43 7.82 3.40
C ALA A 83 6.65 7.21 2.23
N ILE A 84 7.35 6.39 1.44
CA ILE A 84 6.78 5.61 0.33
C ILE A 84 7.20 4.15 0.54
N GLY A 85 6.24 3.23 0.66
CA GLY A 85 6.53 1.80 0.84
C GLY A 85 7.23 1.41 2.14
N ALA A 86 7.48 2.36 3.06
CA ALA A 86 8.24 2.12 4.29
C ALA A 86 7.36 1.61 5.43
N GLY A 87 7.95 0.92 6.41
CA GLY A 87 7.26 0.55 7.67
C GLY A 87 6.20 -0.54 7.54
N ASN A 88 6.07 -1.16 6.35
CA ASN A 88 5.16 -2.26 6.13
C ASN A 88 5.58 -3.48 6.97
N ARG A 89 4.62 -4.11 7.63
CA ARG A 89 4.81 -5.31 8.46
C ARG A 89 4.02 -6.46 7.88
N VAL A 90 4.68 -7.61 7.85
CA VAL A 90 4.11 -8.85 7.33
C VAL A 90 4.35 -9.93 8.37
N ASN A 91 3.26 -10.46 8.93
CA ASN A 91 3.31 -11.64 9.76
C ASN A 91 2.70 -12.81 8.99
N ILE A 92 3.44 -13.91 8.93
CA ILE A 92 3.02 -15.16 8.32
C ILE A 92 3.09 -16.21 9.42
N SER A 93 1.97 -16.85 9.73
CA SER A 93 1.84 -17.83 10.82
C SER A 93 1.17 -19.11 10.37
#